data_AF-A0A7V1KYL2-F1
#
_entry.id   AF-A0A7V1KYL2-F1
#
_cell.length_a   1.000
_cell.length_b   1.000
_cell.length_c   1.000
_cell.angle_alpha   90.00
_cell.angle_beta   90.00
_cell.angle_gamma   90.00
#
_symmetry.space_group_name_H-M   'P 1'
#
loop_
_entity.id
_entity.type
_entity.pdbx_description
1 polymer ?
#
loop_
_entity_poly.entity_id
_entity_poly.type
_entity_poly.pdbx_seq_one_letter_code
_entity_poly.pdbx_strand_id
1 'polypeptide(L)'
;MAKSQKVRRLSEAKVKLALGDWLTKLGLQVFDEKENKDRPQWGVFEVGNINRGKRSDLVVHGNLSAAQTLKKGVYVAIEIKCGYKHHDILDGFDAILDYFSDYLWGAEYKIGSKKIEIAAFVFATFFSQQGFLFEEEGKFEPHGIVRGPWDAYPMTFTISRLLWRQKDNLVKRFQILSGIPKLERKLKGMLCTRRPIPEIGVLVLNPTDKHNVRLMLSENPYHWRFEAFKQQRHSV
;
A
#
# COMPACT_ATOMS: atom_id res chain seq x y z
N MET A 1 -4.70 8.70 35.18
CA MET A 1 -5.06 7.73 34.11
C MET A 1 -6.11 8.37 33.20
N ALA A 2 -5.74 8.78 32.00
CA ALA A 2 -6.68 9.32 31.04
C ALA A 2 -7.60 8.20 30.55
N LYS A 3 -8.91 8.35 30.75
CA LYS A 3 -9.93 7.45 30.20
C LYS A 3 -9.75 7.44 28.67
N SER A 4 -9.35 6.29 28.12
CA SER A 4 -9.35 6.03 26.68
C SER A 4 -10.74 6.37 26.16
N GLN A 5 -10.84 7.46 25.39
CA GLN A 5 -12.04 7.73 24.60
C GLN A 5 -12.21 6.51 23.68
N LYS A 6 -13.31 5.76 23.85
CA LYS A 6 -13.69 4.71 22.90
C LYS A 6 -13.76 5.38 21.53
N VAL A 7 -12.74 5.16 20.70
CA VAL A 7 -12.75 5.60 19.31
C VAL A 7 -13.95 4.90 18.68
N ARG A 8 -14.97 5.67 18.29
CA ARG A 8 -16.14 5.11 17.61
C ARG A 8 -15.64 4.45 16.33
N ARG A 9 -15.84 3.13 16.22
CA ARG A 9 -15.45 2.40 15.01
C ARG A 9 -16.09 3.04 13.78
N LEU A 10 -15.25 3.40 12.83
CA LEU A 10 -15.65 3.90 11.52
C LEU A 10 -15.90 2.71 10.60
N SER A 11 -16.86 2.86 9.68
CA SER A 11 -17.03 1.93 8.56
C SER A 11 -15.91 2.13 7.55
N GLU A 12 -15.63 1.12 6.71
CA GLU A 12 -14.61 1.22 5.65
C GLU A 12 -14.83 2.44 4.75
N ALA A 13 -16.07 2.75 4.37
CA ALA A 13 -16.38 3.96 3.61
C ALA A 13 -15.95 5.26 4.33
N LYS A 14 -16.14 5.35 5.65
CA LYS A 14 -15.68 6.50 6.44
C LYS A 14 -14.17 6.53 6.58
N VAL A 15 -13.54 5.36 6.69
CA VAL A 15 -12.07 5.23 6.73
C VAL A 15 -11.46 5.64 5.38
N LYS A 16 -12.06 5.22 4.26
CA LYS A 16 -11.68 5.64 2.91
C LYS A 16 -11.70 7.15 2.76
N LEU A 17 -12.78 7.81 3.18
CA LEU A 17 -12.86 9.27 3.16
C LEU A 17 -11.78 9.91 4.05
N ALA A 18 -11.61 9.42 5.28
CA ALA A 18 -10.60 9.95 6.21
C ALA A 18 -9.18 9.81 5.68
N LEU A 19 -8.85 8.66 5.09
CA LEU A 19 -7.53 8.40 4.49
C LEU A 19 -7.31 9.23 3.23
N GLY A 20 -8.28 9.29 2.31
CA GLY A 20 -8.14 10.12 1.13
C GLY A 20 -8.01 11.61 1.47
N ASP A 21 -8.71 12.10 2.50
CA ASP A 21 -8.56 13.48 2.98
C ASP A 21 -7.17 13.73 3.55
N TRP A 22 -6.67 12.79 4.34
CA TRP A 22 -5.31 12.84 4.86
C TRP A 22 -4.27 12.89 3.73
N LEU A 23 -4.39 12.02 2.73
CA LEU A 23 -3.50 11.98 1.57
C LEU A 23 -3.58 13.26 0.73
N THR A 24 -4.79 13.80 0.55
CA THR A 24 -5.01 15.08 -0.14
C THR A 24 -4.31 16.23 0.59
N LYS A 25 -4.40 16.29 1.93
CA LYS A 25 -3.72 17.31 2.75
C LYS A 25 -2.20 17.23 2.67
N LEU A 26 -1.66 16.04 2.38
CA LEU A 26 -0.23 15.83 2.12
C LEU A 26 0.18 16.15 0.67
N GLY A 27 -0.73 16.72 -0.13
CA GLY A 27 -0.46 17.16 -1.51
C GLY A 27 -0.55 16.05 -2.55
N LEU A 28 -1.08 14.88 -2.21
CA LEU A 28 -1.32 13.81 -3.17
C LEU A 28 -2.65 14.03 -3.90
N GLN A 29 -2.67 13.72 -5.18
CA GLN A 29 -3.91 13.64 -5.94
C GLN A 29 -4.57 12.30 -5.64
N VAL A 30 -5.85 12.31 -5.30
CA VAL A 30 -6.63 11.11 -4.96
C VAL A 30 -7.64 10.84 -6.06
N PHE A 31 -7.75 9.57 -6.43
CA PHE A 31 -8.68 9.05 -7.43
C PHE A 31 -9.51 7.94 -6.79
N ASP A 32 -10.83 8.01 -6.97
CA ASP A 32 -11.80 7.03 -6.49
C ASP A 32 -12.28 6.17 -7.68
N GLU A 33 -12.90 5.02 -7.42
CA GLU A 33 -13.45 4.11 -8.44
C GLU A 33 -14.65 4.70 -9.19
N LYS A 34 -15.28 5.71 -8.59
CA LYS A 34 -16.44 6.42 -9.11
C LYS A 34 -16.43 7.85 -8.60
N GLU A 35 -17.20 8.72 -9.24
CA GLU A 35 -17.37 10.09 -8.76
C GLU A 35 -17.83 10.11 -7.30
N ASN A 36 -17.05 10.81 -6.48
CA ASN A 36 -17.30 10.92 -5.06
C ASN A 36 -18.07 12.21 -4.76
N LYS A 37 -19.34 12.08 -4.36
CA LYS A 37 -20.21 13.23 -4.08
C LYS A 37 -19.72 14.08 -2.90
N ASP A 38 -19.08 13.45 -1.92
CA ASP A 38 -18.56 14.12 -0.74
C ASP A 38 -17.22 14.81 -1.04
N ARG A 39 -16.49 14.34 -2.05
CA ARG A 39 -15.16 14.83 -2.46
C ARG A 39 -15.10 15.02 -3.99
N PRO A 40 -15.86 15.97 -4.56
CA PRO A 40 -15.94 16.16 -6.01
C PRO A 40 -14.60 16.58 -6.66
N GLN A 41 -13.64 17.03 -5.84
CA GLN A 41 -12.28 17.36 -6.29
C GLN A 41 -11.40 16.11 -6.52
N TRP A 42 -11.81 14.93 -6.07
CA TRP A 42 -11.10 13.69 -6.36
C TRP A 42 -11.38 13.26 -7.79
N GLY A 43 -10.35 12.74 -8.45
CA GLY A 43 -10.52 12.18 -9.79
C GLY A 43 -11.18 10.80 -9.75
N VAL A 44 -11.43 10.24 -10.93
CA VAL A 44 -11.91 8.87 -11.08
C VAL A 44 -10.85 8.04 -11.80
N PHE A 45 -10.60 6.84 -11.31
CA PHE A 45 -9.84 5.84 -12.04
C PHE A 45 -10.72 4.68 -12.47
N GLU A 46 -10.35 4.06 -13.59
CA GLU A 46 -11.01 2.88 -14.13
C GLU A 46 -10.00 1.74 -14.22
N VAL A 47 -10.49 0.51 -14.06
CA VAL A 47 -9.68 -0.69 -14.25
C VAL A 47 -10.37 -1.60 -15.28
N GLY A 48 -9.69 -1.84 -16.39
CA GLY A 48 -10.10 -2.77 -17.45
C GLY A 48 -9.36 -4.10 -17.38
N ASN A 49 -9.85 -5.11 -18.11
CA ASN A 49 -9.24 -6.45 -18.22
C ASN A 49 -9.01 -7.17 -16.87
N ILE A 50 -9.93 -6.99 -15.93
CA ILE A 50 -9.87 -7.63 -14.61
C ILE A 50 -10.42 -9.06 -14.70
N ASN A 51 -9.69 -10.04 -14.18
CA ASN A 51 -10.13 -11.43 -14.16
C ASN A 51 -10.94 -11.77 -12.91
N ARG A 52 -10.53 -11.23 -11.74
CA ARG A 52 -11.14 -11.56 -10.45
C ARG A 52 -12.24 -10.59 -10.02
N GLY A 53 -12.49 -9.55 -10.83
CA GLY A 53 -13.54 -8.55 -10.59
C GLY A 53 -13.32 -7.63 -9.38
N LYS A 54 -12.20 -7.77 -8.66
CA LYS A 54 -11.86 -6.90 -7.52
C LYS A 54 -11.06 -5.67 -7.99
N ARG A 55 -11.25 -4.55 -7.30
CA ARG A 55 -10.61 -3.26 -7.57
C ARG A 55 -10.12 -2.66 -6.26
N SER A 56 -8.96 -2.01 -6.30
CA SER A 56 -8.45 -1.24 -5.16
C SER A 56 -9.42 -0.13 -4.79
N ASP A 57 -9.53 0.23 -3.52
CA ASP A 57 -10.44 1.29 -3.07
C ASP A 57 -10.07 2.68 -3.59
N LEU A 58 -8.78 3.01 -3.67
CA LEU A 58 -8.28 4.31 -4.14
C LEU A 58 -7.05 4.12 -5.01
N VAL A 59 -6.78 5.10 -5.88
CA VAL A 59 -5.47 5.34 -6.47
C VAL A 59 -5.00 6.71 -6.04
N VAL A 60 -3.71 6.85 -5.71
CA VAL A 60 -3.09 8.16 -5.44
C VAL A 60 -1.92 8.42 -6.36
N HIS A 61 -1.70 9.70 -6.65
CA HIS A 61 -0.58 10.18 -7.46
C HIS A 61 0.18 11.28 -6.74
N GLY A 62 1.51 11.18 -6.74
CA GLY A 62 2.39 12.21 -6.24
C GLY A 62 3.76 11.69 -5.87
N ASN A 63 4.47 12.46 -5.04
CA ASN A 63 5.80 12.09 -4.55
C ASN A 63 5.66 11.25 -3.29
N LEU A 64 6.20 10.03 -3.32
CA LEU A 64 6.09 9.08 -2.21
C LEU A 64 7.48 8.56 -1.83
N SER A 65 7.72 8.39 -0.54
CA SER A 65 9.02 7.93 -0.04
C SER A 65 8.99 6.43 0.22
N ALA A 66 9.95 5.68 -0.33
CA ALA A 66 10.16 4.27 -0.04
C ALA A 66 11.65 4.04 0.22
N ALA A 67 12.03 3.45 1.35
CA ALA A 67 13.45 3.19 1.67
C ALA A 67 14.36 4.43 1.48
N GLN A 68 13.91 5.60 1.96
CA GLN A 68 14.55 6.92 1.76
C GLN A 68 14.71 7.41 0.30
N THR A 69 14.24 6.62 -0.66
CA THR A 69 14.18 7.01 -2.05
C THR A 69 12.87 7.71 -2.32
N LEU A 70 12.95 8.95 -2.82
CA LEU A 70 11.80 9.68 -3.29
C LEU A 70 11.39 9.14 -4.67
N LYS A 71 10.23 8.49 -4.74
CA LYS A 71 9.58 8.12 -6.00
C LYS A 71 8.72 9.30 -6.47
N LYS A 72 9.14 9.98 -7.53
CA LYS A 72 8.47 11.20 -8.03
C LYS A 72 7.31 10.86 -8.96
N GLY A 73 6.16 11.50 -8.76
CA GLY A 73 5.00 11.42 -9.67
C GLY A 73 4.53 9.99 -9.96
N VAL A 74 4.48 9.12 -8.95
CA VAL A 74 4.09 7.72 -9.13
C VAL A 74 2.62 7.50 -8.77
N TYR A 75 1.99 6.53 -9.42
CA TYR A 75 0.65 6.07 -9.07
C TYR A 75 0.73 4.86 -8.14
N VAL A 76 -0.05 4.88 -7.06
CA VAL A 76 -0.12 3.81 -6.07
C VAL A 76 -1.59 3.45 -5.84
N ALA A 77 -1.94 2.18 -6.03
CA ALA A 77 -3.26 1.65 -5.72
C ALA A 77 -3.31 1.22 -4.25
N ILE A 78 -4.41 1.57 -3.57
CA ILE A 78 -4.58 1.40 -2.12
C ILE A 78 -5.81 0.52 -1.86
N GLU A 79 -5.62 -0.57 -1.13
CA GLU A 79 -6.68 -1.30 -0.45
C GLU A 79 -6.86 -0.73 0.97
N ILE A 80 -8.10 -0.44 1.36
CA ILE A 80 -8.43 0.20 2.62
C ILE A 80 -9.21 -0.76 3.51
N LYS A 81 -8.78 -0.86 4.76
CA LYS A 81 -9.52 -1.56 5.82
C LYS A 81 -9.67 -0.72 7.06
N CYS A 82 -10.53 -1.15 7.97
CA CYS A 82 -10.75 -0.41 9.21
C CYS A 82 -9.54 -0.44 10.15
N GLY A 83 -8.97 -1.62 10.37
CA GLY A 83 -7.79 -1.81 11.23
C GLY A 83 -8.05 -1.69 12.74
N TYR A 84 -9.29 -1.82 13.23
CA TYR A 84 -9.53 -1.81 14.69
C TYR A 84 -9.06 -3.11 15.36
N LYS A 85 -9.02 -4.20 14.60
CA LYS A 85 -8.50 -5.51 15.02
C LYS A 85 -7.65 -6.13 13.92
N HIS A 86 -6.79 -7.07 14.29
CA HIS A 86 -5.93 -7.79 13.34
C HIS A 86 -6.71 -8.59 12.29
N HIS A 87 -7.93 -9.06 12.59
CA HIS A 87 -8.73 -9.77 11.58
C HIS A 87 -9.34 -8.83 10.54
N ASP A 88 -9.47 -7.54 10.83
CA ASP A 88 -10.00 -6.54 9.89
C ASP A 88 -9.09 -6.36 8.68
N ILE A 89 -7.85 -6.87 8.72
CA ILE A 89 -6.84 -6.68 7.69
C ILE A 89 -6.51 -7.96 6.89
N LEU A 90 -7.09 -9.11 7.27
CA LEU A 90 -6.73 -10.40 6.68
C LEU A 90 -7.22 -10.54 5.23
N ASP A 91 -8.44 -10.11 4.93
CA ASP A 91 -9.00 -10.16 3.57
C ASP A 91 -8.36 -9.13 2.63
N GLY A 92 -7.90 -8.00 3.19
CA GLY A 92 -7.16 -6.98 2.44
C GLY A 92 -5.81 -7.48 1.93
N PHE A 93 -5.20 -8.45 2.61
CA PHE A 93 -3.99 -9.11 2.13
C PHE A 93 -4.24 -9.87 0.83
N ASP A 94 -5.31 -10.67 0.80
CA ASP A 94 -5.71 -11.42 -0.39
C ASP A 94 -6.11 -10.49 -1.54
N ALA A 95 -6.79 -9.38 -1.23
CA ALA A 95 -7.15 -8.35 -2.21
C ALA A 95 -5.93 -7.75 -2.91
N ILE A 96 -4.87 -7.38 -2.17
CA ILE A 96 -3.62 -6.86 -2.75
C ILE A 96 -2.97 -7.89 -3.69
N LEU A 97 -2.94 -9.16 -3.30
CA LEU A 97 -2.39 -10.22 -4.15
C LEU A 97 -3.24 -10.49 -5.40
N ASP A 98 -4.56 -10.34 -5.28
CA ASP A 98 -5.48 -10.40 -6.42
C ASP A 98 -5.21 -9.27 -7.41
N TYR A 99 -5.10 -8.01 -6.95
CA TYR A 99 -4.80 -6.85 -7.80
C TYR A 99 -3.45 -6.99 -8.48
N PHE A 100 -2.43 -7.38 -7.71
CA PHE A 100 -1.09 -7.62 -8.22
C PHE A 100 -1.11 -8.68 -9.33
N SER A 101 -1.80 -9.79 -9.10
CA SER A 101 -1.90 -10.87 -10.07
C SER A 101 -2.63 -10.42 -11.34
N ASP A 102 -3.77 -9.76 -11.21
CA ASP A 102 -4.56 -9.27 -12.35
C ASP A 102 -3.76 -8.22 -13.15
N TYR A 103 -2.99 -7.36 -12.48
CA TYR A 103 -2.10 -6.40 -13.14
C TYR A 103 -0.99 -7.08 -13.96
N LEU A 104 -0.36 -8.13 -13.43
CA LEU A 104 0.63 -8.91 -14.18
C LEU A 104 0.01 -9.63 -15.39
N TRP A 105 -1.28 -9.98 -15.31
CA TRP A 105 -2.05 -10.58 -16.42
C TRP A 105 -2.67 -9.55 -17.37
N GLY A 106 -2.34 -8.26 -17.24
CA GLY A 106 -2.71 -7.24 -18.22
C GLY A 106 -3.93 -6.40 -17.83
N ALA A 107 -4.35 -6.40 -16.56
CA ALA A 107 -5.28 -5.38 -16.08
C ALA A 107 -4.72 -3.97 -16.35
N GLU A 108 -5.60 -3.06 -16.75
CA GLU A 108 -5.21 -1.72 -17.19
C GLU A 108 -5.88 -0.67 -16.33
N TYR A 109 -5.07 0.14 -15.65
CA TYR A 109 -5.54 1.29 -14.89
C TYR A 109 -5.58 2.52 -15.81
N LYS A 110 -6.65 3.31 -15.71
CA LYS A 110 -6.85 4.51 -16.51
C LYS A 110 -7.38 5.66 -15.67
N ILE A 111 -7.03 6.88 -16.04
CA ILE A 111 -7.65 8.12 -15.57
C ILE A 111 -8.10 8.88 -16.82
N GLY A 112 -9.41 9.04 -16.98
CA GLY A 112 -10.00 9.45 -18.25
C GLY A 112 -9.59 8.48 -19.37
N SER A 113 -9.11 9.01 -20.50
CA SER A 113 -8.65 8.20 -21.64
C SER A 113 -7.21 7.70 -21.50
N LYS A 114 -6.46 8.11 -20.47
CA LYS A 114 -5.02 7.84 -20.34
C LYS A 114 -4.75 6.61 -19.48
N LYS A 115 -3.96 5.67 -20.00
CA LYS A 115 -3.41 4.55 -19.21
C LYS A 115 -2.37 5.05 -18.23
N ILE A 116 -2.41 4.53 -17.00
CA ILE A 116 -1.42 4.80 -15.95
C ILE A 116 -0.70 3.51 -15.55
N GLU A 117 0.54 3.66 -15.11
CA GLU A 117 1.32 2.56 -14.56
C GLU A 117 1.29 2.61 -13.03
N ILE A 118 0.84 1.52 -12.42
CA ILE A 118 0.84 1.38 -10.97
C ILE A 118 2.25 0.99 -10.52
N ALA A 119 2.85 1.83 -9.68
CA ALA A 119 4.18 1.57 -9.12
C ALA A 119 4.12 0.66 -7.90
N ALA A 120 3.02 0.68 -7.15
CA ALA A 120 2.81 -0.20 -6.00
C ALA A 120 1.32 -0.46 -5.71
N PHE A 121 1.02 -1.66 -5.20
CA PHE A 121 -0.24 -1.98 -4.53
C PHE A 121 -0.01 -2.02 -3.02
N VAL A 122 -0.68 -1.15 -2.28
CA VAL A 122 -0.43 -1.01 -0.85
C VAL A 122 -1.69 -1.13 -0.03
N PHE A 123 -1.50 -1.60 1.19
CA PHE A 123 -2.54 -1.68 2.18
C PHE A 123 -2.50 -0.46 3.11
N ALA A 124 -3.67 0.09 3.45
CA ALA A 124 -3.80 1.16 4.43
C ALA A 124 -5.01 0.94 5.35
N THR A 125 -4.94 1.45 6.57
CA THR A 125 -6.08 1.45 7.50
C THR A 125 -6.31 2.82 8.11
N PHE A 126 -7.37 2.99 8.90
CA PHE A 126 -7.59 4.23 9.64
C PHE A 126 -6.37 4.66 10.47
N PHE A 127 -5.57 3.71 10.93
CA PHE A 127 -4.39 3.96 11.75
C PHE A 127 -3.14 4.31 10.93
N SER A 128 -3.16 4.14 9.60
CA SER A 128 -2.03 4.47 8.73
C SER A 128 -1.61 5.93 8.89
N GLN A 129 -2.56 6.84 9.10
CA GLN A 129 -2.29 8.27 9.37
C GLN A 129 -1.54 8.52 10.70
N GLN A 130 -1.41 7.49 11.55
CA GLN A 130 -0.70 7.52 12.83
C GLN A 130 0.63 6.74 12.76
N GLY A 131 0.95 6.12 11.62
CA GLY A 131 2.21 5.41 11.39
C GLY A 131 2.13 3.88 11.51
N PHE A 132 0.93 3.31 11.68
CA PHE A 132 0.74 1.88 11.96
C PHE A 132 -0.59 1.36 11.38
N LEU A 133 -0.85 0.04 11.36
CA LEU A 133 -2.02 -0.54 10.69
C LEU A 133 -3.17 -0.89 11.63
N PHE A 134 -2.94 -1.03 12.94
CA PHE A 134 -4.01 -1.44 13.84
C PHE A 134 -4.00 -0.71 15.18
N GLU A 135 -5.19 -0.52 15.77
CA GLU A 135 -5.39 0.27 17.00
C GLU A 135 -4.45 -0.14 18.14
N GLU A 136 -4.28 -1.44 18.36
CA GLU A 136 -3.47 -1.97 19.45
C GLU A 136 -1.97 -1.76 19.23
N GLU A 137 -1.53 -1.53 17.97
CA GLU A 137 -0.13 -1.21 17.65
C GLU A 137 0.25 0.13 18.27
N GLY A 138 -0.67 1.10 18.25
CA GLY A 138 -0.45 2.43 18.82
C GLY A 138 -0.28 2.45 20.33
N LYS A 139 -0.54 1.31 21.03
CA LYS A 139 -0.22 1.16 22.46
C LYS A 139 1.28 0.94 22.69
N PHE A 140 1.96 0.41 21.69
CA PHE A 140 3.41 0.25 21.68
C PHE A 140 3.99 1.48 20.99
N GLU A 141 5.02 2.11 21.55
CA GLU A 141 5.68 3.23 20.88
C GLU A 141 6.17 2.71 19.51
N PRO A 142 5.58 3.12 18.36
CA PRO A 142 5.98 2.58 17.06
C PRO A 142 7.40 3.00 16.69
N HIS A 143 7.93 3.99 17.43
CA HIS A 143 9.31 4.44 17.36
C HIS A 143 10.27 3.67 18.31
N GLY A 144 9.76 2.80 19.19
CA GLY A 144 10.56 1.93 20.01
C GLY A 144 10.59 0.53 19.40
N ILE A 145 11.68 0.16 18.71
CA ILE A 145 11.86 -1.25 18.30
C ILE A 145 11.90 -2.10 19.56
N VAL A 146 10.93 -2.99 19.75
CA VAL A 146 11.07 -4.07 20.73
C VAL A 146 12.07 -5.07 20.13
N ARG A 147 13.24 -5.19 20.76
CA ARG A 147 14.21 -6.24 20.41
C ARG A 147 13.62 -7.59 20.85
N GLY A 148 13.34 -8.49 19.91
CA GLY A 148 12.85 -9.82 20.23
C GLY A 148 12.61 -10.70 18.99
N PRO A 149 12.04 -11.90 19.18
CA PRO A 149 11.61 -12.78 18.09
C PRO A 149 10.56 -12.12 17.18
N TRP A 150 10.14 -12.80 16.11
CA TRP A 150 9.22 -12.26 15.07
C TRP A 150 7.93 -11.59 15.59
N ASP A 151 7.47 -11.97 16.77
CA ASP A 151 6.32 -11.45 17.52
C ASP A 151 6.62 -10.14 18.28
N ALA A 152 7.89 -9.74 18.39
CA ALA A 152 8.29 -8.47 18.99
C ALA A 152 8.23 -7.28 18.00
N TYR A 153 8.14 -7.52 16.69
CA TYR A 153 8.08 -6.42 15.73
C TYR A 153 6.66 -5.86 15.61
N PRO A 154 6.49 -4.53 15.43
CA PRO A 154 5.18 -3.93 15.18
C PRO A 154 4.49 -4.65 14.00
N MET A 155 3.20 -5.04 14.11
CA MET A 155 2.62 -5.91 13.07
C MET A 155 2.59 -5.24 11.69
N THR A 156 2.61 -3.90 11.60
CA THR A 156 2.80 -3.18 10.32
C THR A 156 4.04 -3.71 9.58
N PHE A 157 5.13 -3.95 10.29
CA PHE A 157 6.34 -4.55 9.75
C PHE A 157 6.13 -6.00 9.34
N THR A 158 5.53 -6.81 10.21
CA THR A 158 5.25 -8.23 9.96
C THR A 158 4.39 -8.41 8.71
N ILE A 159 3.32 -7.62 8.56
CA ILE A 159 2.42 -7.64 7.40
C ILE A 159 3.18 -7.24 6.12
N SER A 160 3.97 -6.18 6.16
CA SER A 160 4.78 -5.76 5.00
C SER A 160 5.73 -6.86 4.53
N ARG A 161 6.36 -7.57 5.48
CA ARG A 161 7.26 -8.69 5.19
C ARG A 161 6.52 -9.92 4.64
N LEU A 162 5.33 -10.21 5.15
CA LEU A 162 4.49 -11.29 4.63
C LEU A 162 4.04 -11.00 3.19
N LEU A 163 3.60 -9.76 2.92
CA LEU A 163 3.26 -9.31 1.56
C LEU A 163 4.46 -9.53 0.64
N TRP A 164 5.64 -9.04 1.00
CA TRP A 164 6.86 -9.25 0.19
C TRP A 164 7.11 -10.72 -0.17
N ARG A 165 7.05 -11.62 0.81
CA ARG A 165 7.26 -13.06 0.56
C ARG A 165 6.25 -13.61 -0.43
N GLN A 166 4.99 -13.19 -0.34
CA GLN A 166 3.96 -13.61 -1.29
C GLN A 166 4.19 -13.00 -2.68
N LYS A 167 4.61 -11.74 -2.77
CA LYS A 167 5.03 -11.10 -4.04
C LYS A 167 6.10 -11.94 -4.72
N ASP A 168 7.18 -12.25 -4.00
CA ASP A 168 8.33 -12.96 -4.54
C ASP A 168 7.95 -14.37 -5.01
N ASN A 169 7.15 -15.09 -4.21
CA ASN A 169 6.61 -16.39 -4.59
C ASN A 169 5.71 -16.32 -5.83
N LEU A 170 4.84 -15.30 -5.92
CA LEU A 170 4.02 -15.08 -7.10
C LEU A 170 4.91 -14.78 -8.29
N VAL A 171 5.79 -13.78 -8.24
CA VAL A 171 6.68 -13.41 -9.35
C VAL A 171 7.46 -14.62 -9.87
N LYS A 172 8.04 -15.44 -8.98
CA LYS A 172 8.73 -16.69 -9.37
C LYS A 172 7.79 -17.66 -10.10
N ARG A 173 6.58 -17.89 -9.58
CA ARG A 173 5.57 -18.71 -10.25
C ARG A 173 5.20 -18.12 -11.60
N PHE A 174 4.95 -16.82 -11.67
CA PHE A 174 4.63 -16.10 -12.91
C PHE A 174 5.73 -16.26 -13.96
N GLN A 175 7.00 -16.12 -13.58
CA GLN A 175 8.14 -16.32 -14.46
C GLN A 175 8.23 -17.76 -14.99
N ILE A 176 7.96 -18.76 -14.14
CA ILE A 176 7.93 -20.18 -14.55
C ILE A 176 6.77 -20.45 -15.53
N LEU A 177 5.61 -19.83 -15.31
CA LEU A 177 4.41 -20.08 -16.11
C LEU A 177 4.36 -19.28 -17.42
N SER A 178 5.14 -18.20 -17.52
CA SER A 178 5.24 -17.37 -18.73
C SER A 178 5.80 -18.20 -19.90
N GLY A 179 5.19 -18.10 -21.07
CA GLY A 179 5.60 -18.84 -22.27
C GLY A 179 4.96 -20.23 -22.41
N ILE A 180 4.02 -20.61 -21.54
CA ILE A 180 3.20 -21.82 -21.68
C ILE A 180 1.83 -21.44 -22.30
N PRO A 181 1.60 -21.64 -23.61
CA PRO A 181 0.44 -21.06 -24.31
C PRO A 181 -0.93 -21.51 -23.76
N LYS A 182 -0.99 -22.74 -23.24
CA LYS A 182 -2.23 -23.30 -22.65
C LYS A 182 -2.63 -22.58 -21.35
N LEU A 183 -1.66 -22.09 -20.59
CA LEU A 183 -1.91 -21.37 -19.33
C LEU A 183 -2.19 -19.89 -19.58
N GLU A 184 -1.48 -19.26 -20.52
CA GLU A 184 -1.74 -17.88 -20.95
C GLU A 184 -3.18 -17.71 -21.47
N ARG A 185 -3.68 -18.66 -22.27
CA ARG A 185 -5.09 -18.68 -22.70
C ARG A 185 -6.06 -18.84 -21.53
N LYS A 186 -5.74 -19.69 -20.55
CA LYS A 186 -6.60 -19.93 -19.37
C LYS A 186 -6.67 -18.71 -18.44
N LEU A 187 -5.61 -17.91 -18.40
CA LEU A 187 -5.48 -16.69 -17.60
C LEU A 187 -5.91 -15.43 -18.36
N LYS A 188 -6.51 -15.60 -19.55
CA LYS A 188 -7.11 -14.54 -20.39
C LYS A 188 -6.15 -13.38 -20.69
N GLY A 189 -4.86 -13.65 -20.84
CA GLY A 189 -3.89 -12.61 -21.17
C GLY A 189 -2.50 -13.18 -21.43
N MET A 190 -1.75 -12.51 -22.31
CA MET A 190 -0.30 -12.69 -22.36
C MET A 190 0.33 -11.91 -21.20
N LEU A 191 1.36 -12.50 -20.59
CA LEU A 191 2.15 -11.81 -19.58
C LEU A 191 2.66 -10.47 -20.17
N CYS A 192 2.37 -9.36 -19.50
CA CYS A 192 2.84 -8.06 -19.97
C CYS A 192 4.32 -7.88 -19.57
N THR A 193 5.23 -8.51 -20.31
CA THR A 193 6.70 -8.44 -20.06
C THR A 193 7.29 -7.04 -20.22
N ARG A 194 6.52 -6.09 -20.77
CA ARG A 194 6.96 -4.73 -21.06
C ARG A 194 6.79 -3.75 -19.88
N ARG A 195 6.01 -4.10 -18.86
CA ARG A 195 5.76 -3.22 -17.71
C ARG A 195 6.67 -3.56 -16.54
N PRO A 196 7.15 -2.57 -15.77
CA PRO A 196 7.80 -2.82 -14.48
C PRO A 196 6.87 -3.63 -13.56
N ILE A 197 7.44 -4.58 -12.82
CA ILE A 197 6.69 -5.32 -11.80
C ILE A 197 6.39 -4.34 -10.67
N PRO A 198 5.12 -4.13 -10.29
CA PRO A 198 4.77 -3.23 -9.21
C PRO A 198 5.27 -3.77 -7.87
N GLU A 199 5.56 -2.87 -6.94
CA GLU A 199 5.83 -3.23 -5.56
C GLU A 199 4.53 -3.59 -4.83
N ILE A 200 4.64 -4.31 -3.72
CA ILE A 200 3.52 -4.43 -2.77
C ILE A 200 3.98 -4.12 -1.35
N GLY A 201 3.05 -3.64 -0.52
CA GLY A 201 3.41 -3.25 0.83
C GLY A 201 2.29 -2.56 1.59
N VAL A 202 2.67 -1.66 2.49
CA VAL A 202 1.73 -0.90 3.31
C VAL A 202 2.04 0.59 3.25
N LEU A 203 1.01 1.41 3.36
CA LEU A 203 1.11 2.87 3.37
C LEU A 203 0.84 3.37 4.78
N VAL A 204 1.78 4.13 5.32
CA VAL A 204 1.69 4.72 6.67
C VAL A 204 2.30 6.12 6.69
N LEU A 205 1.95 6.92 7.69
CA LEU A 205 2.63 8.18 7.99
C LEU A 205 4.12 7.92 8.24
N ASN A 206 4.98 8.79 7.69
CA ASN A 206 6.41 8.68 7.96
C ASN A 206 6.69 9.01 9.44
N PRO A 207 7.26 8.08 10.24
CA PRO A 207 7.47 8.28 11.67
C PRO A 207 8.45 9.41 11.98
N THR A 208 9.34 9.76 11.05
CA THR A 208 10.37 10.80 11.21
C THR A 208 9.97 12.15 10.59
N ASP A 209 8.92 12.18 9.78
CA ASP A 209 8.42 13.38 9.10
C ASP A 209 6.90 13.30 8.94
N LYS A 210 6.18 13.98 9.83
CA LYS A 210 4.71 13.94 9.88
C LYS A 210 4.03 14.62 8.67
N HIS A 211 4.79 15.23 7.77
CA HIS A 211 4.28 15.85 6.55
C HIS A 211 4.48 14.95 5.32
N ASN A 212 4.90 13.70 5.52
CA ASN A 212 5.22 12.80 4.42
C ASN A 212 4.63 11.40 4.63
N VAL A 213 4.31 10.74 3.52
CA VAL A 213 3.85 9.35 3.49
C VAL A 213 5.03 8.43 3.23
N ARG A 214 5.09 7.34 3.98
CA ARG A 214 6.06 6.26 3.77
C ARG A 214 5.37 5.04 3.18
N LEU A 215 5.88 4.57 2.05
CA LEU A 215 5.55 3.25 1.52
C LEU A 215 6.54 2.23 2.10
N MET A 216 6.02 1.30 2.88
CA MET A 216 6.76 0.16 3.39
C MET A 216 6.67 -0.97 2.38
N LEU A 217 7.59 -0.94 1.42
CA LEU A 217 7.60 -1.81 0.24
C LEU A 217 8.52 -3.03 0.41
N SER A 218 8.32 -3.96 -0.50
CA SER A 218 8.83 -5.33 -0.43
C SER A 218 10.35 -5.46 -0.57
N GLU A 219 11.01 -4.51 -1.22
CA GLU A 219 12.45 -4.64 -1.52
C GLU A 219 13.40 -4.37 -0.34
N ASN A 220 12.93 -3.85 0.79
CA ASN A 220 13.80 -3.63 1.95
C ASN A 220 13.04 -3.58 3.29
N PRO A 221 12.74 -4.73 3.91
CA PRO A 221 12.14 -4.75 5.24
C PRO A 221 13.08 -4.14 6.31
N TYR A 222 14.41 -4.19 6.15
CA TYR A 222 15.36 -3.81 7.19
C TYR A 222 15.47 -2.30 7.51
N HIS A 223 14.75 -1.42 6.82
CA HIS A 223 14.82 0.05 7.03
C HIS A 223 14.07 0.57 8.26
N TRP A 224 13.67 -0.32 9.18
CA TRP A 224 13.20 0.07 10.50
C TRP A 224 14.33 0.29 11.51
N ARG A 225 15.59 0.06 11.14
CA ARG A 225 16.66 0.77 11.83
C ARG A 225 16.38 2.26 11.62
N PHE A 226 15.97 2.94 12.68
CA PHE A 226 16.37 4.32 12.92
C PHE A 226 17.74 4.48 12.30
N GLU A 227 17.83 5.15 11.15
CA GLU A 227 19.13 5.49 10.58
C GLU A 227 19.68 6.61 11.44
N ALA A 228 20.17 6.17 12.60
CA ALA A 228 20.90 6.94 13.55
C ALA A 228 22.03 7.67 12.81
N PHE A 229 22.17 8.96 13.10
CA PHE A 229 23.48 9.61 13.06
C PHE A 229 24.27 9.40 11.76
N LYS A 230 23.82 10.02 10.67
CA LYS A 230 24.77 10.68 9.77
C LYS A 230 24.46 12.15 9.69
N GLN A 231 24.63 12.83 10.84
CA GLN A 231 25.25 14.15 10.77
C GLN A 231 26.51 13.99 9.94
N GLN A 232 26.61 14.81 8.91
CA GLN A 232 27.83 15.08 8.20
C GLN A 232 28.95 15.29 9.23
N ARG A 233 29.84 14.29 9.38
CA ARG A 233 31.23 14.66 9.66
C ARG A 233 31.71 15.30 8.37
N HIS A 234 31.54 16.61 8.31
CA HIS A 234 32.37 17.44 7.47
C HIS A 234 33.81 17.03 7.74
N SER A 235 34.43 16.45 6.72
CA SER A 235 35.88 16.45 6.58
C SER A 235 36.34 17.91 6.65
N VAL A 236 37.07 18.22 7.71
CA VAL A 236 38.10 19.27 7.71
C VAL A 236 39.42 18.52 7.78
#